data_AF-A0A2N6BHE1-F1
#
_entry.id   AF-A0A2N6BHE1-F1
#
_cell.length_a   1.000
_cell.length_b   1.000
_cell.length_c   1.000
_cell.angle_alpha   90.00
_cell.angle_beta   90.00
_cell.angle_gamma   90.00
#
_symmetry.space_group_name_H-M   'P 1'
#
loop_
_entity.id
_entity.type
_entity.pdbx_description
1 polymer ?
#
loop_
_entity_poly.entity_id
_entity_poly.type
_entity_poly.pdbx_seq_one_letter_code
_entity_poly.pdbx_strand_id
1 'polypeptide(L)'
;KALLVKAGPDERQAKDIDFLLGLGECFTLIAYGQLILENRRSFEELSDGLLDQIFDFMVRDMSGYALSIFNKPTATALQKEMAMAIIKSPAFDKERFNSVWVEHVYPLRDLYPGPR
;
A
#
# COMPACT_ATOMS: atom_id res chain seq x y z
N LYS A 1 5.62 11.59 3.30
CA LYS A 1 7.02 12.07 3.34
C LYS A 1 7.59 12.31 4.75
N ALA A 2 6.79 12.35 5.82
CA ALA A 2 7.31 12.75 7.13
C ALA A 2 8.27 11.73 7.77
N LEU A 3 7.99 10.41 7.70
CA LEU A 3 8.75 9.39 8.43
C LEU A 3 10.21 9.28 7.96
N LEU A 4 10.45 9.21 6.66
CA LEU A 4 11.82 9.15 6.10
C LEU A 4 12.64 10.41 6.36
N VAL A 5 12.00 11.58 6.34
CA VAL A 5 12.68 12.88 6.48
C VAL A 5 12.94 13.23 7.94
N LYS A 6 12.05 12.82 8.86
CA LYS A 6 12.14 13.17 10.29
C LYS A 6 12.66 12.03 11.18
N ALA A 7 12.56 10.79 10.71
CA ALA A 7 12.81 9.59 11.51
C ALA A 7 13.42 8.46 10.66
N GLY A 8 14.30 8.82 9.72
CA GLY A 8 15.04 7.85 8.91
C GLY A 8 15.86 6.86 9.75
N PRO A 9 16.26 5.72 9.18
CA PRO A 9 17.03 4.70 9.89
C PRO A 9 18.39 5.22 10.34
N ASP A 10 18.81 4.85 11.55
CA ASP A 10 20.18 5.07 12.04
C ASP A 10 21.17 4.02 11.50
N GLU A 11 22.48 4.16 11.79
CA GLU A 11 23.52 3.23 11.30
C GLU A 11 23.31 1.76 11.73
N ARG A 12 22.62 1.52 12.85
CA ARG A 12 22.31 0.16 13.33
C ARG A 12 21.11 -0.39 12.56
N GLN A 13 20.08 0.43 12.37
CA GLN A 13 18.89 0.09 11.59
C GLN A 13 19.19 -0.07 10.09
N ALA A 14 20.19 0.62 9.56
CA ALA A 14 20.69 0.43 8.21
C ALA A 14 21.30 -0.97 7.97
N LYS A 15 21.57 -1.73 9.03
CA LYS A 15 22.00 -3.14 8.97
C LYS A 15 20.88 -4.12 9.33
N ASP A 16 19.73 -3.61 9.75
CA ASP A 16 18.53 -4.37 10.07
C ASP A 16 17.71 -4.55 8.79
N ILE A 17 17.93 -5.67 8.09
CA ILE A 17 17.28 -5.97 6.81
C ILE A 17 15.76 -5.95 6.95
N ASP A 18 15.21 -6.44 8.07
CA ASP A 18 13.77 -6.47 8.24
C ASP A 18 13.18 -5.07 8.43
N PHE A 19 13.89 -4.17 9.14
CA PHE A 19 13.48 -2.77 9.26
C PHE A 19 13.50 -2.08 7.90
N LEU A 20 14.58 -2.28 7.14
CA LEU A 20 14.71 -1.73 5.80
C LEU A 20 13.67 -2.30 4.83
N LEU A 21 13.29 -3.56 4.98
CA LEU A 21 12.26 -4.19 4.16
C LEU A 21 10.91 -3.50 4.39
N GLY A 22 10.44 -3.40 5.63
CA GLY A 22 9.16 -2.74 5.93
C GLY A 22 9.14 -1.26 5.50
N LEU A 23 10.25 -0.56 5.68
CA LEU A 23 10.41 0.83 5.22
C LEU A 23 10.41 0.93 3.69
N GLY A 24 11.10 0.01 3.01
CA GLY A 24 11.16 -0.09 1.56
C GLY A 24 9.79 -0.36 0.95
N GLU A 25 9.01 -1.27 1.55
CA GLU A 25 7.64 -1.58 1.14
C GLU A 25 6.69 -0.38 1.29
N CYS A 26 6.83 0.40 2.36
CA CYS A 26 6.11 1.67 2.49
C CYS A 26 6.50 2.66 1.37
N PHE A 27 7.79 2.74 1.04
CA PHE A 27 8.26 3.64 0.01
C PHE A 27 7.79 3.24 -1.40
N THR A 28 7.85 1.94 -1.73
CA THR A 28 7.40 1.43 -3.02
C THR A 28 5.91 1.66 -3.22
N LEU A 29 5.07 1.43 -2.21
CA LEU A 29 3.63 1.73 -2.30
C LEU A 29 3.36 3.21 -2.59
N ILE A 30 4.11 4.13 -1.98
CA ILE A 30 3.97 5.57 -2.27
C ILE A 30 4.34 5.85 -3.73
N ALA A 31 5.47 5.32 -4.19
CA ALA A 31 5.94 5.54 -5.57
C ALA A 31 4.93 4.99 -6.59
N TYR A 32 4.44 3.76 -6.40
CA TYR A 32 3.42 3.18 -7.26
C TYR A 32 2.10 3.96 -7.19
N GLY A 33 1.68 4.39 -6.00
CA GLY A 33 0.47 5.20 -5.85
C GLY A 33 0.55 6.51 -6.62
N GLN A 34 1.69 7.20 -6.58
CA GLN A 34 1.90 8.40 -7.39
C GLN A 34 1.87 8.10 -8.89
N LEU A 35 2.59 7.08 -9.35
CA LEU A 35 2.60 6.69 -10.77
C LEU A 35 1.20 6.34 -11.29
N ILE A 36 0.42 5.61 -10.50
CA ILE A 36 -0.96 5.24 -10.83
C ILE A 36 -1.82 6.50 -11.00
N LEU A 37 -1.73 7.47 -10.07
CA LEU A 37 -2.52 8.71 -10.15
C LEU A 37 -2.07 9.63 -11.28
N GLU A 38 -0.77 9.74 -11.53
CA GLU A 38 -0.22 10.57 -12.61
C GLU A 38 -0.64 10.04 -13.99
N ASN A 39 -0.66 8.72 -14.15
CA ASN A 39 -1.04 8.08 -15.41
C ASN A 39 -2.55 7.84 -15.54
N ARG A 40 -3.38 8.16 -14.53
CA ARG A 40 -4.84 7.98 -14.59
C ARG A 40 -5.47 8.58 -15.86
N ARG A 41 -4.96 9.73 -16.31
CA ARG A 41 -5.43 10.42 -17.52
C ARG A 41 -5.11 9.68 -18.82
N SER A 42 -4.12 8.80 -18.81
CA SER A 42 -3.73 7.99 -19.97
C SER A 42 -4.57 6.71 -20.12
N PHE A 43 -5.41 6.40 -19.14
CA PHE A 43 -6.26 5.20 -19.10
C PHE A 43 -7.73 5.59 -18.90
N GLU A 44 -8.30 6.32 -19.87
CA GLU A 44 -9.67 6.83 -19.80
C GLU A 44 -10.73 5.72 -19.69
N GLU A 45 -10.43 4.54 -20.22
CA GLU A 45 -11.26 3.34 -20.19
C GLU A 45 -11.36 2.69 -18.80
N LEU A 46 -10.46 3.02 -17.87
CA LEU A 46 -10.51 2.49 -16.52
C LEU A 46 -11.49 3.29 -15.67
N SER A 47 -12.38 2.57 -14.98
CA SER A 47 -13.34 3.17 -14.06
C SER A 47 -12.62 3.72 -12.82
N ASP A 48 -13.11 4.84 -12.28
CA ASP A 48 -12.61 5.36 -11.00
C ASP A 48 -12.86 4.37 -9.86
N GLY A 49 -13.90 3.53 -9.98
CA GLY A 49 -14.19 2.45 -9.03
C GLY A 49 -13.08 1.39 -8.97
N LEU A 50 -12.48 1.04 -10.11
CA LEU A 50 -11.34 0.11 -10.16
C LEU A 50 -10.09 0.76 -9.53
N LEU A 51 -9.84 2.03 -9.83
CA LEU A 51 -8.73 2.78 -9.24
C LEU A 51 -8.83 2.81 -7.71
N ASP A 52 -10.00 3.16 -7.19
CA ASP A 52 -10.29 3.16 -5.76
C ASP A 52 -10.10 1.77 -5.13
N GLN A 53 -10.48 0.70 -5.84
CA GLN A 53 -10.28 -0.67 -5.37
C GLN A 53 -8.79 -1.05 -5.28
N ILE A 54 -7.94 -0.50 -6.17
CA ILE A 54 -6.48 -0.63 -6.07
C ILE A 54 -5.98 0.08 -4.81
N PHE A 55 -6.39 1.34 -4.60
CA PHE A 55 -5.96 2.09 -3.42
C PHE A 55 -6.46 1.50 -2.10
N ASP A 56 -7.61 0.85 -2.11
CA ASP A 56 -8.16 0.19 -0.94
C ASP A 56 -7.18 -0.88 -0.38
N PHE A 57 -6.65 -1.79 -1.22
CA PHE A 57 -5.67 -2.76 -0.73
C PHE A 57 -4.31 -2.11 -0.42
N MET A 58 -3.89 -1.10 -1.19
CA MET A 58 -2.64 -0.37 -0.92
C MET A 58 -2.64 0.30 0.45
N VAL A 59 -3.78 0.83 0.91
CA VAL A 59 -3.92 1.41 2.27
C VAL A 59 -3.79 0.32 3.35
N ARG A 60 -4.33 -0.88 3.10
CA ARG A 60 -4.22 -2.02 4.02
C ARG A 60 -2.78 -2.50 4.12
N ASP A 61 -2.09 -2.64 2.99
CA ASP A 61 -0.69 -3.04 2.93
C ASP A 61 0.21 -2.01 3.61
N MET A 62 0.02 -0.71 3.32
CA MET A 62 0.72 0.38 4.00
C MET A 62 0.56 0.30 5.53
N SER A 63 -0.66 0.01 5.99
CA SER A 63 -0.93 -0.13 7.43
C SER A 63 -0.24 -1.37 8.02
N GLY A 64 -0.18 -2.48 7.27
CA GLY A 64 0.57 -3.68 7.64
C GLY A 64 2.06 -3.42 7.77
N TYR A 65 2.67 -2.73 6.80
CA TYR A 65 4.09 -2.38 6.83
C TYR A 65 4.42 -1.38 7.95
N ALA A 66 3.55 -0.40 8.19
CA ALA A 66 3.69 0.51 9.32
C ALA A 66 3.63 -0.23 10.66
N LEU A 67 2.72 -1.18 10.81
CA LEU A 67 2.65 -2.02 12.02
C LEU A 67 3.92 -2.87 12.20
N SER A 68 4.48 -3.40 11.10
CA SER A 68 5.76 -4.12 11.14
C SER A 68 6.89 -3.23 11.68
N ILE A 69 6.98 -1.97 11.26
CA ILE A 69 7.96 -0.99 11.77
C ILE A 69 7.72 -0.71 13.26
N PHE A 70 6.47 -0.45 13.66
CA PHE A 70 6.11 -0.17 15.05
C PHE A 70 6.54 -1.28 16.02
N ASN A 71 6.38 -2.54 15.59
CA ASN A 71 6.70 -3.71 16.39
C ASN A 71 8.20 -4.04 16.48
N LYS A 72 9.07 -3.37 15.72
CA LYS A 72 10.52 -3.62 15.81
C LYS A 72 11.05 -3.17 17.19
N PRO A 73 11.77 -4.03 17.93
CA PRO A 73 12.42 -3.65 19.19
C PRO A 73 13.43 -2.51 19.00
N THR A 74 14.03 -2.44 17.82
CA THR A 74 15.02 -1.44 17.40
C THR A 74 14.40 -0.11 16.98
N ALA A 75 13.07 -0.01 16.81
CA ALA A 75 12.43 1.24 16.41
C ALA A 75 12.46 2.28 17.54
N THR A 76 12.84 3.51 17.20
CA THR A 76 12.86 4.65 18.13
C THR A 76 11.44 5.10 18.49
N ALA A 77 11.29 5.86 19.58
CA ALA A 77 10.00 6.39 19.99
C ALA A 77 9.31 7.21 18.88
N LEU A 78 10.09 8.06 18.20
CA LEU A 78 9.59 8.86 17.07
C LEU A 78 9.15 7.97 15.90
N GLN A 79 9.93 6.95 15.53
CA GLN A 79 9.55 6.03 14.45
C GLN A 79 8.25 5.27 14.79
N LYS A 80 8.07 4.86 16.05
CA LYS A 80 6.84 4.21 16.51
C LYS A 80 5.63 5.14 16.45
N GLU A 81 5.78 6.39 16.91
CA GLU A 81 4.73 7.41 16.81
C GLU A 81 4.33 7.63 15.36
N MET A 82 5.32 7.81 14.47
CA MET A 82 5.06 8.05 13.06
C MET A 82 4.48 6.83 12.34
N ALA A 83 4.91 5.62 12.70
CA ALA A 83 4.33 4.38 12.18
C ALA A 83 2.84 4.27 12.56
N MET A 84 2.48 4.56 13.81
CA MET A 84 1.08 4.58 14.23
C MET A 84 0.26 5.65 13.52
N ALA A 85 0.85 6.80 13.19
CA ALA A 85 0.17 7.86 12.43
C ALA A 85 -0.16 7.47 10.98
N ILE A 86 0.57 6.51 10.40
CA ILE A 86 0.36 6.00 9.05
C ILE A 86 -0.86 5.06 8.98
N ILE A 87 -1.14 4.31 10.04
CA ILE A 87 -2.19 3.29 10.05
C ILE A 87 -3.56 3.93 9.82
N LYS A 88 -4.27 3.47 8.78
CA LYS A 88 -5.62 3.91 8.40
C LYS A 88 -6.44 2.73 7.91
N SER A 89 -7.74 2.77 8.18
CA SER A 89 -8.70 1.87 7.55
C SER A 89 -9.08 2.42 6.17
N PRO A 90 -9.15 1.59 5.12
CA PRO A 90 -9.66 2.03 3.84
C PRO A 90 -11.16 2.33 3.91
N ALA A 91 -11.66 3.15 2.99
CA ALA A 91 -13.07 3.49 2.91
C ALA A 91 -13.87 2.29 2.36
N PHE A 92 -14.71 1.68 3.21
CA PHE A 92 -15.56 0.58 2.81
C PHE A 92 -16.65 1.04 1.85
N ASP A 93 -16.71 0.41 0.68
CA ASP A 93 -17.78 0.61 -0.30
C ASP A 93 -18.14 -0.74 -0.94
N LYS A 94 -19.31 -1.26 -0.54
CA LYS A 94 -19.80 -2.57 -1.01
C LYS A 94 -20.26 -2.53 -2.46
N GLU A 95 -20.84 -1.41 -2.90
CA GLU A 95 -21.38 -1.28 -4.25
C GLU A 95 -20.23 -1.21 -5.26
N ARG A 96 -19.21 -0.41 -4.95
CA ARG A 96 -17.97 -0.34 -5.74
C ARG A 96 -17.26 -1.68 -5.84
N PHE A 97 -17.14 -2.42 -4.73
CA PHE A 97 -16.53 -3.75 -4.77
C PHE A 97 -17.28 -4.69 -5.73
N ASN A 98 -18.62 -4.69 -5.66
CA ASN A 98 -19.45 -5.54 -6.50
C ASN A 98 -19.37 -5.15 -7.97
N SER A 99 -19.39 -3.86 -8.31
CA SER A 99 -19.27 -3.41 -9.71
C SER A 99 -17.92 -3.82 -10.29
N VAL A 100 -16.82 -3.58 -9.58
CA VAL A 100 -15.48 -4.00 -10.01
C VAL A 100 -15.40 -5.51 -10.21
N TRP A 101 -15.99 -6.29 -9.29
CA TRP A 101 -16.02 -7.75 -9.41
C TRP A 101 -16.76 -8.21 -10.68
N VAL A 102 -17.96 -7.69 -10.93
CA VAL A 102 -18.82 -8.12 -12.05
C VAL A 102 -18.30 -7.62 -13.39
N GLU A 103 -17.81 -6.38 -13.45
CA GLU A 103 -17.47 -5.71 -14.71
C GLU A 103 -16.03 -5.94 -15.14
N HIS A 104 -15.08 -6.10 -14.19
CA HIS A 104 -13.66 -6.14 -14.51
C HIS A 104 -12.99 -7.47 -14.18
N VAL A 105 -13.40 -8.18 -13.12
CA VAL A 105 -12.71 -9.41 -12.67
C VAL A 105 -13.39 -10.67 -13.20
N TYR A 106 -14.68 -10.83 -12.95
CA TYR A 106 -15.44 -12.03 -13.31
C TYR A 106 -15.44 -12.36 -14.82
N PRO A 107 -15.47 -11.39 -15.75
CA PRO A 107 -15.39 -11.67 -17.18
C PRO A 107 -14.06 -12.32 -17.60
N LEU A 108 -13.00 -12.18 -16.79
CA LEU A 108 -11.67 -12.73 -17.08
C LEU A 108 -11.48 -14.16 -16.56
N ARG A 109 -12.48 -14.78 -15.91
CA ARG A 109 -12.35 -16.09 -15.23
C ARG A 109 -11.85 -17.22 -16.14
N ASP A 110 -12.15 -17.14 -17.44
CA ASP A 110 -11.85 -18.19 -18.42
C ASP A 110 -10.52 -17.89 -19.17
N LEU A 111 -9.89 -16.74 -18.90
CA LEU A 111 -8.62 -16.33 -19.53
C LEU A 111 -7.39 -16.81 -18.77
N TYR A 112 -7.54 -17.15 -17.48
CA TYR A 112 -6.46 -17.74 -16.70
C TYR A 112 -6.64 -19.25 -16.67
N PRO A 113 -5.75 -20.06 -17.26
CA PRO A 113 -5.80 -21.51 -17.07
C PRO A 113 -5.60 -21.77 -15.58
N GLY A 114 -6.58 -22.43 -14.96
CA GLY A 114 -6.45 -22.90 -13.58
C GLY A 114 -5.18 -23.75 -13.42
N PRO A 115 -4.59 -23.82 -12.21
CA PRO A 115 -3.42 -24.65 -11.98
C PRO A 115 -3.74 -26.08 -12.43
N ARG A 116 -2.90 -26.61 -13.35
CA ARG A 116 -2.96 -28.01 -13.75
C ARG A 116 -2.59 -28.92 -12.59
#